data_AF-A0A0S4MHT3-F1
#
_entry.id   AF-A0A0S4MHT3-F1
#
_cell.length_a   1.000
_cell.length_b   1.000
_cell.length_c   1.000
_cell.angle_alpha   90.00
_cell.angle_beta   90.00
_cell.angle_gamma   90.00
#
_symmetry.space_group_name_H-M   'P 1'
#
loop_
_entity.id
_entity.type
_entity.pdbx_description
1 polymer ?
#
loop_
_entity_poly.entity_id
_entity_poly.type
_entity_poly.pdbx_seq_one_letter_code
_entity_poly.pdbx_strand_id
1 'polypeptide(L)'
;MGMLAPVMNGLAMRDALHRAYVNARVMSAIPLKGVCDKFNWADAIRELRQGRVVIFSAGTGNPFFTTDSPACLRGIVIEADLIL
;
A
#
# COMPACT_ATOMS: atom_id res chain seq x y z
N MET A 1 -9.66 9.76 11.37
CA MET A 1 -10.45 9.48 10.15
C MET A 1 -9.58 9.41 8.89
N GLY A 2 -8.61 10.30 8.69
CA GLY A 2 -7.81 10.36 7.45
C GLY A 2 -6.97 9.12 7.06
N MET A 3 -6.70 8.18 7.98
CA MET A 3 -5.93 6.97 7.68
C MET A 3 -6.78 5.76 7.24
N LEU A 4 -8.09 5.77 7.51
CA LEU A 4 -9.00 4.69 7.06
C LEU A 4 -9.52 4.94 5.64
N ALA A 5 -9.72 6.19 5.23
CA ALA A 5 -10.13 6.52 3.87
C ALA A 5 -9.14 6.00 2.79
N PRO A 6 -7.80 6.11 2.95
CA PRO A 6 -6.84 5.47 2.06
C PRO A 6 -6.96 3.94 2.01
N VAL A 7 -7.38 3.29 3.10
CA VAL A 7 -7.62 1.84 3.10
C VAL A 7 -8.85 1.52 2.25
N MET A 8 -9.95 2.27 2.38
CA MET A 8 -11.14 2.10 1.56
C MET A 8 -10.83 2.31 0.08
N ASN A 9 -10.09 3.37 -0.26
CA ASN A 9 -9.64 3.65 -1.62
C ASN A 9 -8.70 2.54 -2.15
N GLY A 10 -7.80 2.03 -1.30
CA GLY A 10 -6.91 0.94 -1.66
C GLY A 10 -7.65 -0.36 -1.97
N LEU A 11 -8.68 -0.69 -1.20
CA LEU A 11 -9.54 -1.86 -1.46
C LEU A 11 -10.33 -1.69 -2.76
N ALA A 12 -10.89 -0.50 -3.01
CA ALA A 12 -11.60 -0.19 -4.26
C ALA A 12 -10.66 -0.29 -5.47
N MET A 13 -9.44 0.26 -5.36
CA MET A 13 -8.43 0.18 -6.42
C MET A 13 -7.98 -1.26 -6.68
N ARG A 14 -7.81 -2.06 -5.63
CA ARG A 14 -7.51 -3.49 -5.76
C ARG A 14 -8.61 -4.22 -6.53
N ASP A 15 -9.87 -3.99 -6.17
CA ASP A 15 -11.01 -4.61 -6.85
C ASP A 15 -11.07 -4.20 -8.33
N ALA A 16 -10.85 -2.92 -8.64
CA ALA A 16 -10.78 -2.44 -10.01
C ALA A 16 -9.63 -3.09 -10.80
N LEU A 17 -8.45 -3.23 -10.21
CA LEU A 17 -7.30 -3.90 -10.83
C LEU A 17 -7.56 -5.40 -11.07
N HIS A 18 -8.16 -6.09 -10.10
CA HIS A 18 -8.53 -7.50 -10.24
C HIS A 18 -9.54 -7.71 -11.38
N ARG A 19 -10.54 -6.83 -11.52
CA ARG A 19 -11.48 -6.85 -12.67
C ARG A 19 -10.79 -6.60 -14.01
N ALA A 20 -9.66 -5.89 -14.01
CA ALA A 20 -8.81 -5.68 -15.16
C ALA A 20 -7.73 -6.77 -15.35
N TYR A 21 -7.85 -7.91 -14.65
CA TYR A 21 -6.89 -9.03 -14.67
C TYR A 21 -5.47 -8.66 -14.19
N VAL A 22 -5.34 -7.58 -13.41
CA VAL A 22 -4.07 -7.16 -12.79
C VAL A 22 -4.02 -7.65 -11.35
N ASN A 23 -3.01 -8.47 -11.03
CA ASN A 23 -2.81 -8.94 -9.67
C ASN A 23 -2.33 -7.80 -8.77
N ALA A 24 -3.16 -7.43 -7.78
CA ALA A 24 -2.88 -6.36 -6.83
C ALA A 24 -3.06 -6.82 -5.38
N ARG A 25 -2.24 -6.28 -4.47
CA ARG A 25 -2.28 -6.54 -3.02
C ARG A 25 -2.29 -5.24 -2.23
N VAL A 26 -3.13 -5.15 -1.20
CA VAL A 26 -3.24 -3.96 -0.33
C VAL A 26 -2.52 -4.23 0.99
N MET A 27 -1.59 -3.36 1.35
CA MET A 27 -0.81 -3.42 2.58
C MET A 27 -0.99 -2.14 3.39
N SER A 28 -1.52 -2.28 4.60
CA SER A 28 -1.79 -1.16 5.50
C SER A 28 -0.69 -1.00 6.55
N ALA A 29 -0.30 0.24 6.84
CA ALA A 29 0.58 0.55 7.97
C ALA A 29 -0.07 0.20 9.32
N ILE A 30 -1.40 0.28 9.41
CA ILE A 30 -2.19 -0.09 10.59
C ILE A 30 -2.75 -1.51 10.37
N PRO A 31 -2.54 -2.47 11.28
CA PRO A 31 -3.02 -3.83 11.11
C PRO A 31 -4.55 -3.90 11.16
N LEU A 32 -5.18 -4.35 10.06
CA LEU A 32 -6.62 -4.53 9.94
C LEU A 32 -6.91 -5.99 9.56
N LYS A 33 -6.89 -6.87 10.56
CA LYS A 33 -7.08 -8.32 10.36
C LYS A 33 -8.41 -8.59 9.65
N GLY A 34 -8.38 -9.43 8.63
CA GLY A 34 -9.55 -9.79 7.82
C GLY A 34 -9.90 -8.80 6.69
N VAL A 35 -9.27 -7.63 6.64
CA VAL A 35 -9.56 -6.60 5.62
C VAL A 35 -8.41 -6.45 4.63
N CYS A 36 -7.20 -6.24 5.13
CA CYS A 36 -6.00 -6.11 4.31
C CYS A 36 -4.76 -6.60 5.07
N ASP A 37 -3.69 -6.86 4.34
CA ASP A 37 -2.43 -7.28 4.94
C ASP A 37 -1.79 -6.14 5.73
N LYS A 38 -1.09 -6.48 6.81
CA LYS A 38 -0.18 -5.54 7.46
C LYS A 38 1.02 -5.33 6.54
N PHE A 39 1.50 -4.10 6.43
CA PHE A 39 2.75 -3.82 5.74
C PHE A 39 3.88 -4.68 6.30
N ASN A 40 4.50 -5.46 5.42
CA ASN A 40 5.72 -6.21 5.64
C ASN A 40 6.62 -5.96 4.43
N TRP A 41 7.84 -5.49 4.67
CA TRP A 41 8.78 -5.14 3.62
C TRP A 41 9.15 -6.35 2.74
N ALA A 42 9.44 -7.50 3.35
CA ALA A 42 9.84 -8.69 2.61
C ALA A 42 8.71 -9.20 1.72
N ASP A 43 7.46 -9.14 2.21
CA ASP A 43 6.29 -9.46 1.40
C ASP A 43 6.13 -8.46 0.26
N ALA A 44 6.22 -7.15 0.52
CA ALA A 44 6.08 -6.12 -0.52
C ALA A 44 7.10 -6.31 -1.65
N ILE A 45 8.37 -6.53 -1.32
CA ILE A 45 9.42 -6.81 -2.31
C ILE A 45 9.13 -8.10 -3.08
N ARG A 46 8.66 -9.16 -2.42
CA ARG A 46 8.27 -10.41 -3.08
C ARG A 46 7.14 -10.19 -4.09
N GLU A 47 6.10 -9.45 -3.71
CA GLU A 47 4.98 -9.11 -4.60
C GLU A 47 5.46 -8.32 -5.82
N LEU A 48 6.29 -7.29 -5.61
CA LEU A 48 6.85 -6.45 -6.68
C LEU A 48 7.72 -7.27 -7.63
N ARG A 49 8.59 -8.15 -7.12
CA ARG A 49 9.42 -9.06 -7.94
C ARG A 49 8.61 -10.06 -8.76
N GLN A 50 7.38 -10.38 -8.35
CA GLN A 50 6.47 -11.23 -9.09
C GLN A 50 5.62 -10.45 -10.12
N GLY A 51 5.92 -9.16 -10.32
CA GLY A 51 5.19 -8.29 -11.24
C GLY A 51 3.79 -7.92 -10.74
N ARG A 52 3.53 -8.01 -9.43
CA ARG A 52 2.24 -7.67 -8.83
C ARG A 52 2.24 -6.23 -8.33
N VAL A 53 1.07 -5.59 -8.42
CA VAL A 53 0.87 -4.22 -7.92
C VAL A 53 0.72 -4.26 -6.40
N VAL A 54 1.49 -3.43 -5.69
CA VAL A 54 1.36 -3.26 -4.23
C VAL A 54 0.78 -1.88 -3.92
N ILE A 55 -0.35 -1.87 -3.23
CA ILE A 55 -1.05 -0.66 -2.81
C ILE A 55 -0.74 -0.44 -1.33
N PHE A 56 0.00 0.62 -1.00
CA PHE A 56 0.25 1.02 0.39
C PHE A 56 -0.89 1.89 0.91
N SER A 57 -1.38 1.60 2.10
CA SER A 57 -2.51 2.31 2.71
C SER A 57 -2.24 2.67 4.17
N ALA A 58 -3.11 3.52 4.74
CA ALA A 58 -2.99 4.09 6.09
C ALA A 58 -1.72 4.96 6.33
N GLY A 59 -1.07 5.42 5.27
CA GLY A 59 0.09 6.31 5.34
C GLY A 59 1.25 5.71 6.13
N THR A 60 1.79 6.47 7.09
CA THR A 60 2.86 6.00 7.99
C THR A 60 2.32 5.18 9.16
N GLY A 61 0.99 5.21 9.38
CA GLY A 61 0.33 4.70 10.58
C GLY A 61 0.40 5.65 11.78
N ASN A 62 1.04 6.82 11.64
CA ASN A 62 1.20 7.81 12.70
C ASN A 62 0.43 9.11 12.36
N PRO A 63 -0.14 9.80 13.35
CA PRO A 63 -0.76 11.11 13.13
C PRO A 63 0.29 12.18 12.76
N PHE A 64 -0.17 13.32 12.24
CA PHE A 64 0.63 14.50 11.86
C PHE A 64 1.55 14.35 10.64
N PHE A 65 1.43 13.25 9.88
CA PHE A 65 2.09 13.10 8.58
C PHE A 65 1.12 13.41 7.44
N THR A 66 1.66 13.98 6.35
CA THR A 66 0.92 14.14 5.09
C THR A 66 0.93 12.84 4.29
N THR A 67 0.26 12.79 3.14
CA THR A 67 0.30 11.63 2.23
C THR A 67 1.65 11.47 1.54
N ASP A 68 2.41 12.56 1.38
CA ASP A 68 3.71 12.53 0.71
C ASP A 68 4.79 11.88 1.57
N SER A 69 4.75 12.08 2.89
CA SER A 69 5.72 11.45 3.81
C SER A 69 5.74 9.92 3.71
N PRO A 70 4.61 9.19 3.76
CA PRO A 70 4.61 7.76 3.54
C PRO A 70 4.91 7.37 2.10
N ALA A 71 4.57 8.18 1.09
CA ALA A 71 4.98 7.89 -0.29
C ALA A 71 6.51 7.88 -0.42
N CYS A 72 7.19 8.90 0.11
CA CYS A 72 8.65 8.96 0.18
C CYS A 72 9.24 7.82 1.02
N LEU A 73 8.69 7.58 2.22
CA LEU A 73 9.16 6.49 3.08
C LEU A 73 9.05 5.14 2.38
N ARG A 74 7.91 4.84 1.73
CA ARG A 74 7.70 3.59 1.02
C ARG A 74 8.59 3.49 -0.21
N GLY A 75 8.75 4.56 -0.98
CA GLY A 75 9.67 4.61 -2.12
C GLY A 75 11.10 4.25 -1.71
N ILE A 76 11.62 4.86 -0.64
CA ILE A 76 12.96 4.51 -0.11
C ILE A 76 13.00 3.06 0.36
N VAL A 77 12.00 2.61 1.12
CA VAL A 77 11.96 1.27 1.71
C VAL A 77 11.87 0.17 0.66
N ILE A 78 11.19 0.40 -0.46
CA ILE A 78 11.13 -0.57 -1.57
C ILE A 78 12.24 -0.38 -2.61
N GLU A 79 13.16 0.56 -2.37
CA GLU A 79 14.23 0.93 -3.31
C GLU A 79 13.68 1.33 -4.69
N ALA A 80 12.60 2.11 -4.72
CA ALA A 80 12.01 2.61 -5.95
C ALA A 80 12.95 3.61 -6.65
N ASP A 81 13.11 3.46 -7.97
CA ASP A 81 13.91 4.38 -8.78
C ASP A 81 13.29 5.78 -8.87
N LEU A 82 11.95 5.87 -8.76
CA LEU A 82 11.20 7.12 -8.93
C LEU A 82 9.93 7.13 -8.08
N ILE A 83 9.55 8.33 -7.62
CA ILE A 83 8.25 8.65 -7.02
C ILE A 83 7.58 9.65 -7.96
N LEU A 84 6.33 9.36 -8.36
CA LEU A 84 5.51 10.15 -9.27
C LEU A 84 4.36 10.84 -8.53
#